data_AF-A0A7C5MT04-F1
#
_entry.id   AF-A0A7C5MT04-F1
#
_cell.length_a   1.000
_cell.length_b   1.000
_cell.length_c   1.000
_cell.angle_alpha   90.00
_cell.angle_beta   90.00
_cell.angle_gamma   90.00
#
_symmetry.space_group_name_H-M   'P 1'
#
loop_
_entity.id
_entity.type
_entity.pdbx_description
1 polymer ?
#
loop_
_entity_poly.entity_id
_entity_poly.type
_entity_poly.pdbx_seq_one_letter_code
_entity_poly.pdbx_strand_id
1 'polypeptide(L)'
;MSRLDDLIDLIQTTNEVYFITAPGRVRTAFILVDDIIELALKTFLQEKALEQREQCQQALKTAGLVTSSGHRSALRRYFTEEINRRSLGQSLGVSKDRRRSRLLTRILRKYPLIQHWSVNQPDNFRNYYQVVEEVKQFFPSGDIAHSLLGDAFDRHKLRNKFYHDHQQSGLTIDDDKCLRALCGMFDLMEHLFPHWLAHVQTYDTVRCQIGVLRLKKAALSGRQEVVDPYNDALNQLKRDHRYDRERRSVEHSLVHTVSDRFFRALREQFENKIAELQYRINQIDSMKRPQQRHRDERADKQRLVNILQQQLDEINALLGTP
;
A
#
# COMPACT_ATOMS: atom_id res chain seq x y z
N MET A 1 -4.59 1.55 19.66
CA MET A 1 -3.88 0.78 18.61
C MET A 1 -4.46 1.22 17.29
N SER A 2 -3.61 1.65 16.37
CA SER A 2 -4.06 2.11 15.05
C SER A 2 -4.42 0.87 14.23
N ARG A 3 -5.51 0.91 13.46
CA ARG A 3 -5.83 -0.18 12.51
C ARG A 3 -4.77 -0.35 11.43
N LEU A 4 -3.96 0.70 11.23
CA LEU A 4 -2.82 0.65 10.34
C LEU A 4 -1.69 -0.22 10.90
N ASP A 5 -1.52 -0.28 12.22
CA ASP A 5 -0.52 -1.15 12.87
C ASP A 5 -0.86 -2.63 12.59
N ASP A 6 -2.14 -2.99 12.71
CA ASP A 6 -2.62 -4.35 12.41
C ASP A 6 -2.38 -4.71 10.92
N LEU A 7 -2.58 -3.76 10.01
CA LEU A 7 -2.29 -3.95 8.58
C LEU A 7 -0.79 -4.13 8.31
N ILE A 8 0.06 -3.40 9.02
CA ILE A 8 1.52 -3.52 8.93
C ILE A 8 1.98 -4.90 9.37
N ASP A 9 1.46 -5.42 10.49
CA ASP A 9 1.80 -6.75 11.00
C ASP A 9 1.39 -7.86 10.02
N LEU A 10 0.21 -7.73 9.40
CA LEU A 10 -0.26 -8.65 8.35
C LEU A 10 0.62 -8.60 7.09
N ILE A 11 1.05 -7.39 6.71
CA ILE A 11 1.97 -7.19 5.59
C ILE A 11 3.32 -7.82 5.88
N GLN A 12 3.87 -7.62 7.08
CA GLN A 12 5.12 -8.24 7.49
C GLN A 12 5.04 -9.77 7.37
N THR A 13 3.99 -10.35 7.94
CA THR A 13 3.75 -11.80 7.92
C THR A 13 3.61 -12.32 6.48
N THR A 14 2.90 -11.58 5.63
CA THR A 14 2.71 -11.96 4.22
C THR A 14 4.01 -11.90 3.42
N ASN A 15 4.84 -10.88 3.68
CA ASN A 15 6.17 -10.76 3.09
C ASN A 15 7.08 -11.91 3.57
N GLU A 16 7.04 -12.28 4.85
CA GLU A 16 7.78 -13.42 5.38
C GLU A 16 7.39 -14.71 4.66
N VAL A 17 6.09 -14.96 4.47
CA VAL A 17 5.60 -16.10 3.67
C VAL A 17 6.17 -16.07 2.26
N TYR A 18 6.32 -14.89 1.63
CA TYR A 18 7.00 -14.81 0.35
C TYR A 18 8.50 -15.18 0.47
N PHE A 19 9.21 -14.74 1.50
CA PHE A 19 10.66 -14.96 1.61
C PHE A 19 11.08 -16.37 2.06
N ILE A 20 10.24 -17.12 2.78
CA ILE A 20 10.60 -18.48 3.25
C ILE A 20 10.82 -19.48 2.10
N THR A 21 11.67 -20.49 2.31
CA THR A 21 11.87 -21.58 1.34
C THR A 21 10.82 -22.69 1.53
N ALA A 22 9.56 -22.43 1.18
CA ALA A 22 8.48 -23.43 1.25
C ALA A 22 7.79 -23.65 -0.12
N PRO A 23 7.39 -24.89 -0.48
CA PRO A 23 6.51 -25.13 -1.62
C PRO A 23 5.19 -24.36 -1.47
N GLY A 24 4.69 -23.78 -2.57
CA GLY A 24 3.42 -23.03 -2.56
C GLY A 24 3.49 -21.62 -1.97
N ARG A 25 4.63 -21.19 -1.40
CA ARG A 25 4.84 -19.86 -0.78
C ARG A 25 4.29 -18.70 -1.62
N VAL A 26 4.56 -18.74 -2.94
CA VAL A 26 4.20 -17.71 -3.91
C VAL A 26 2.68 -17.61 -4.05
N ARG A 27 2.01 -18.74 -4.12
CA ARG A 27 0.54 -18.81 -4.18
C ARG A 27 -0.07 -18.32 -2.87
N THR A 28 0.45 -18.74 -1.73
CA THR A 28 -0.04 -18.32 -0.41
C THR A 28 0.10 -16.80 -0.23
N ALA A 29 1.29 -16.24 -0.47
CA ALA A 29 1.50 -14.80 -0.38
C ALA A 29 0.57 -14.02 -1.32
N PHE A 30 0.38 -14.50 -2.55
CA PHE A 30 -0.55 -13.88 -3.51
C PHE A 30 -2.01 -13.87 -3.04
N ILE A 31 -2.46 -14.92 -2.36
CA ILE A 31 -3.81 -14.98 -1.76
C ILE A 31 -3.92 -14.00 -0.59
N LEU A 32 -2.93 -13.99 0.31
CA LEU A 32 -2.91 -13.12 1.49
C LEU A 32 -2.91 -11.63 1.12
N VAL A 33 -2.21 -11.25 0.04
CA VAL A 33 -2.25 -9.88 -0.51
C VAL A 33 -3.69 -9.43 -0.78
N ASP A 34 -4.54 -10.33 -1.29
CA ASP A 34 -5.91 -9.99 -1.61
C ASP A 34 -6.77 -9.77 -0.36
N ASP A 35 -6.56 -10.59 0.68
CA ASP A 35 -7.21 -10.43 1.99
C ASP A 35 -6.80 -9.12 2.67
N ILE A 36 -5.50 -8.78 2.60
CA ILE A 36 -4.97 -7.52 3.15
C ILE A 36 -5.57 -6.32 2.41
N ILE A 37 -5.62 -6.37 1.07
CA ILE A 37 -6.25 -5.30 0.29
C ILE A 37 -7.73 -5.16 0.67
N GLU A 38 -8.48 -6.26 0.76
CA GLU A 38 -9.88 -6.19 1.19
C GLU A 38 -10.03 -5.52 2.57
N LEU A 39 -9.18 -5.91 3.53
CA LEU A 39 -9.19 -5.33 4.86
C LEU A 39 -8.78 -3.84 4.86
N ALA A 40 -7.78 -3.47 4.06
CA ALA A 40 -7.33 -2.10 3.90
C ALA A 40 -8.42 -1.20 3.32
N LEU A 41 -9.12 -1.65 2.27
CA LEU A 41 -10.22 -0.92 1.66
C LEU A 41 -11.37 -0.70 2.66
N LYS A 42 -11.73 -1.72 3.43
CA LYS A 42 -12.75 -1.61 4.49
C LYS A 42 -12.30 -0.66 5.59
N THR A 43 -11.03 -0.72 5.99
CA THR A 43 -10.44 0.16 7.00
C THR A 43 -10.48 1.62 6.56
N PHE A 44 -10.07 1.88 5.32
CA PHE A 44 -10.13 3.19 4.68
C PHE A 44 -11.57 3.76 4.69
N LEU A 45 -12.56 2.97 4.26
CA LEU A 45 -13.96 3.43 4.24
C LEU A 45 -14.49 3.70 5.64
N GLN A 46 -14.07 2.92 6.64
CA GLN A 46 -14.43 3.18 8.04
C GLN A 46 -13.80 4.49 8.56
N GLU A 47 -12.55 4.79 8.22
CA GLU A 47 -11.92 6.08 8.55
C GLU A 47 -12.63 7.25 7.86
N LYS A 48 -12.95 7.12 6.57
CA LYS A 48 -13.74 8.13 5.85
C LYS A 48 -15.14 8.31 6.41
N ALA A 49 -15.77 7.26 6.91
CA ALA A 49 -17.06 7.36 7.59
C ALA A 49 -16.93 8.17 8.91
N LEU A 50 -15.86 7.98 9.67
CA LEU A 50 -15.59 8.75 10.88
C LEU A 50 -15.32 10.23 10.56
N GLU A 51 -14.47 10.53 9.57
CA GLU A 51 -14.23 11.89 9.10
C GLU A 51 -15.54 12.59 8.69
N GLN A 52 -16.39 11.90 7.92
CA GLN A 52 -17.68 12.45 7.50
C GLN A 52 -18.64 12.68 8.68
N ARG A 53 -18.63 11.82 9.71
CA ARG A 53 -19.44 12.01 10.93
C ARG A 53 -19.05 13.30 11.65
N GLU A 54 -17.76 13.55 11.81
CA GLU A 54 -17.25 14.77 12.44
C GLU A 54 -17.61 16.02 11.64
N GLN A 55 -17.36 15.99 10.32
CA GLN A 55 -17.70 17.09 9.42
C GLN A 55 -19.21 17.37 9.39
N CYS A 56 -20.04 16.32 9.38
CA CYS A 56 -21.49 16.45 9.43
C CYS A 56 -21.97 17.04 10.75
N GLN A 57 -21.42 16.56 11.88
CA GLN A 57 -21.73 17.13 13.18
C GLN A 57 -21.38 18.62 13.23
N GLN A 58 -20.23 19.01 12.69
CA GLN A 58 -19.85 20.41 12.62
C GLN A 58 -20.77 21.22 11.70
N ALA A 59 -21.10 20.71 10.51
CA ALA A 59 -22.03 21.36 9.59
C ALA A 59 -23.42 21.57 10.21
N LEU A 60 -23.93 20.59 10.97
CA LEU A 60 -25.21 20.68 11.67
C LEU A 60 -25.17 21.67 12.83
N LYS A 61 -24.04 21.79 13.54
CA LYS A 61 -23.82 22.82 14.57
C LYS A 61 -23.81 24.22 13.95
N THR A 62 -23.00 24.43 12.91
CA THR A 62 -22.92 25.72 12.19
C THR A 62 -24.28 26.14 11.62
N ALA A 63 -25.08 25.17 11.17
CA ALA A 63 -26.45 25.41 10.69
C ALA A 63 -27.49 25.67 11.80
N GLY A 64 -27.09 25.68 13.09
CA GLY A 64 -27.99 25.88 14.22
C GLY A 64 -29.00 24.75 14.44
N LEU A 65 -28.73 23.56 13.89
CA LEU A 65 -29.60 22.38 14.03
C LEU A 65 -29.25 21.58 15.29
N VAL A 66 -27.98 21.54 15.67
CA VAL A 66 -27.48 20.86 16.87
C VAL A 66 -27.03 21.89 17.89
N THR A 67 -27.86 22.16 18.90
CA THR A 67 -27.63 23.23 19.88
C THR A 67 -27.54 22.72 21.33
N SER A 68 -28.17 21.58 21.64
CA SER A 68 -28.23 21.02 22.99
C SER A 68 -27.48 19.68 23.12
N SER A 69 -27.26 19.25 24.36
CA SER A 69 -26.74 17.90 24.66
C SER A 69 -27.67 16.79 24.16
N GLY A 70 -28.99 17.00 24.24
CA GLY A 70 -29.99 16.09 23.68
C GLY A 70 -29.85 15.93 22.17
N HIS A 71 -29.60 17.02 21.43
CA HIS A 71 -29.36 16.95 19.98
C HIS A 71 -28.08 16.17 19.65
N ARG A 72 -27.01 16.34 20.44
CA ARG A 72 -25.76 15.58 20.27
C ARG A 72 -25.97 14.09 20.52
N SER A 73 -26.74 13.74 21.55
CA SER A 73 -27.11 12.35 21.84
C SER A 73 -27.91 11.74 20.68
N ALA A 74 -28.96 12.42 20.21
CA ALA A 74 -29.74 11.97 19.06
C ALA A 74 -28.88 11.80 17.79
N LEU A 75 -27.93 12.72 17.55
CA LEU A 75 -27.03 12.63 16.40
C LEU A 75 -26.08 11.42 16.52
N ARG A 76 -25.53 11.16 17.71
CA ARG A 76 -24.73 9.95 17.96
C ARG A 76 -25.54 8.69 17.67
N ARG A 77 -26.77 8.63 18.17
CA ARG A 77 -27.71 7.51 17.91
C ARG A 77 -28.04 7.35 16.43
N TYR A 78 -28.09 8.45 15.68
CA TYR A 78 -28.27 8.38 14.23
C TYR A 78 -27.01 7.84 13.51
N PHE A 79 -25.82 8.24 13.95
CA PHE A 79 -24.54 7.74 13.41
C PHE A 79 -24.29 6.27 13.75
N THR A 80 -24.77 5.80 14.91
CA THR A 80 -24.77 4.38 15.30
C THR A 80 -25.98 3.61 14.76
N GLU A 81 -26.83 4.28 13.97
CA GLU A 81 -28.02 3.74 13.30
C GLU A 81 -29.12 3.22 14.25
N GLU A 82 -29.08 3.57 15.53
CA GLU A 82 -30.14 3.29 16.49
C GLU A 82 -31.44 4.05 16.19
N ILE A 83 -31.34 5.16 15.46
CA ILE A 83 -32.49 5.94 15.01
C ILE A 83 -32.36 6.29 13.53
N ASN A 84 -33.49 6.30 12.82
CA ASN A 84 -33.54 6.72 11.41
C ASN A 84 -33.59 8.26 11.27
N ARG A 85 -33.48 8.75 10.03
CA ARG A 85 -33.52 10.19 9.71
C ARG A 85 -34.78 10.91 10.22
N ARG A 86 -35.94 10.24 10.20
CA ARG A 86 -37.21 10.82 10.67
C ARG A 86 -37.17 11.03 12.19
N SER A 87 -36.70 10.04 12.93
CA SER A 87 -36.51 10.11 14.38
C SER A 87 -35.45 11.14 14.78
N LEU A 88 -34.37 11.26 13.99
CA LEU A 88 -33.41 12.36 14.16
C LEU A 88 -34.09 13.72 13.96
N GLY A 89 -34.86 13.89 12.88
CA GLY A 89 -35.57 15.14 12.62
C GLY A 89 -36.57 15.53 13.71
N GLN A 90 -37.22 14.55 14.34
CA GLN A 90 -38.06 14.78 15.52
C GLN A 90 -37.23 15.22 16.73
N SER A 91 -36.13 14.53 17.00
CA SER A 91 -35.24 14.82 18.14
C SER A 91 -34.56 16.18 18.04
N LEU A 92 -34.30 16.66 16.82
CA LEU A 92 -33.74 17.99 16.55
C LEU A 92 -34.80 19.11 16.51
N GLY A 93 -36.09 18.77 16.69
CA GLY A 93 -37.19 19.74 16.63
C GLY A 93 -37.45 20.30 15.23
N VAL A 94 -37.00 19.63 14.16
CA VAL A 94 -37.09 20.13 12.77
C VAL A 94 -38.15 19.44 11.93
N SER A 95 -38.81 18.41 12.46
CA SER A 95 -39.80 17.61 11.73
C SER A 95 -41.01 18.40 11.24
N LYS A 96 -41.42 19.44 11.98
CA LYS A 96 -42.57 20.31 11.66
C LYS A 96 -42.19 21.52 10.80
N ASP A 97 -40.91 21.91 10.79
CA ASP A 97 -40.40 23.03 9.99
C ASP A 97 -39.86 22.53 8.64
N ARG A 98 -40.60 22.81 7.55
CA ARG A 98 -40.21 22.40 6.20
C ARG A 98 -38.85 22.94 5.78
N ARG A 99 -38.49 24.17 6.16
CA ARG A 99 -37.22 24.80 5.78
C ARG A 99 -36.05 24.12 6.49
N ARG A 100 -36.18 23.89 7.81
CA ARG A 100 -35.16 23.21 8.61
C ARG A 100 -35.05 21.72 8.25
N SER A 101 -36.17 21.06 7.95
CA SER A 101 -36.18 19.66 7.50
C SER A 101 -35.47 19.48 6.14
N ARG A 102 -35.69 20.41 5.19
CA ARG A 102 -34.93 20.45 3.93
C ARG A 102 -33.44 20.72 4.15
N LEU A 103 -33.11 21.62 5.08
CA LEU A 103 -31.72 21.92 5.44
C LEU A 103 -31.01 20.68 6.03
N LEU A 104 -31.65 19.99 6.97
CA LEU A 104 -31.15 18.72 7.53
C LEU A 104 -30.88 17.71 6.41
N THR A 105 -31.86 17.48 5.54
CA THR A 105 -31.71 16.53 4.42
C THR A 105 -30.57 16.92 3.49
N ARG A 106 -30.44 18.22 3.18
CA ARG A 106 -29.37 18.73 2.33
C ARG A 106 -27.99 18.54 2.95
N ILE A 107 -27.85 18.73 4.26
CA ILE A 107 -26.59 18.52 4.97
C ILE A 107 -26.25 17.03 5.00
N LEU A 108 -27.17 16.17 5.42
CA LEU A 108 -26.93 14.72 5.51
C LEU A 108 -26.56 14.11 4.15
N ARG A 109 -27.17 14.55 3.05
CA ARG A 109 -26.83 14.08 1.70
C ARG A 109 -25.39 14.34 1.26
N LYS A 110 -24.70 15.31 1.88
CA LYS A 110 -23.28 15.58 1.59
C LYS A 110 -22.34 14.52 2.20
N TYR A 111 -22.85 13.69 3.10
CA TYR A 111 -22.06 12.75 3.90
C TYR A 111 -22.64 11.33 3.80
N PRO A 112 -22.54 10.69 2.63
CA PRO A 112 -23.20 9.42 2.37
C PRO A 112 -22.67 8.26 3.23
N LEU A 113 -21.40 8.28 3.68
CA LEU A 113 -20.80 7.13 4.39
C LEU A 113 -21.23 6.98 5.85
N ILE A 114 -21.88 7.99 6.43
CA ILE A 114 -22.20 8.05 7.86
C ILE A 114 -23.01 6.83 8.34
N GLN A 115 -23.84 6.26 7.45
CA GLN A 115 -24.77 5.15 7.72
C GLN A 115 -24.38 3.84 7.01
N HIS A 116 -23.17 3.72 6.46
CA HIS A 116 -22.84 2.62 5.54
C HIS A 116 -21.72 1.70 6.02
N TRP A 117 -21.01 2.08 7.07
CA TRP A 117 -19.89 1.31 7.64
C TRP A 117 -20.02 1.13 9.16
N SER A 118 -21.25 1.01 9.66
CA SER A 118 -21.58 0.70 11.05
C SER A 118 -21.55 -0.82 11.28
N VAL A 119 -20.95 -1.25 12.40
CA VAL A 119 -20.89 -2.67 12.83
C VAL A 119 -22.30 -3.25 13.13
N ASN A 120 -23.31 -2.39 13.27
CA ASN A 120 -24.63 -2.75 13.79
C ASN A 120 -25.65 -3.23 12.74
N GLN A 121 -25.28 -3.33 11.45
CA GLN A 121 -26.18 -3.83 10.39
C GLN A 121 -25.56 -5.04 9.66
N PRO A 122 -25.77 -6.28 10.16
CA PRO A 122 -25.23 -7.49 9.52
C PRO A 122 -25.79 -7.73 8.11
N ASP A 123 -27.00 -7.25 7.81
CA ASP A 123 -27.65 -7.40 6.49
C ASP A 123 -27.10 -6.44 5.43
N ASN A 124 -26.28 -5.45 5.81
CA ASN A 124 -25.62 -4.53 4.89
C ASN A 124 -24.22 -5.05 4.49
N PHE A 125 -24.10 -6.38 4.33
CA PHE A 125 -22.87 -7.02 3.92
C PHE A 125 -22.46 -6.53 2.52
N ARG A 126 -21.38 -5.75 2.47
CA ARG A 126 -20.80 -5.29 1.21
C ARG A 126 -19.85 -6.36 0.68
N ASN A 127 -20.15 -6.87 -0.51
CA ASN A 127 -19.22 -7.76 -1.21
C ASN A 127 -18.01 -6.94 -1.72
N TYR A 128 -16.92 -7.64 -2.05
CA TYR A 128 -15.67 -7.00 -2.48
C TYR A 128 -15.85 -6.01 -3.64
N TYR A 129 -16.71 -6.31 -4.61
CA TYR A 129 -17.01 -5.42 -5.73
C TYR A 129 -17.59 -4.08 -5.26
N GLN A 130 -18.59 -4.12 -4.37
CA GLN A 130 -19.19 -2.91 -3.82
C GLN A 130 -18.18 -2.09 -3.02
N VAL A 131 -17.30 -2.74 -2.27
CA VAL A 131 -16.22 -2.06 -1.53
C VAL A 131 -15.28 -1.33 -2.49
N VAL A 132 -14.79 -1.99 -3.54
CA VAL A 132 -13.90 -1.38 -4.53
C VAL A 132 -14.56 -0.17 -5.21
N GLU A 133 -15.81 -0.31 -5.64
CA GLU A 133 -16.53 0.79 -6.31
C GLU A 133 -16.82 1.98 -5.37
N GLU A 134 -17.05 1.74 -4.08
CA GLU A 134 -17.15 2.82 -3.09
C GLU A 134 -15.81 3.53 -2.89
N VAL A 135 -14.70 2.79 -2.78
CA VAL A 135 -13.36 3.38 -2.63
C VAL A 135 -12.98 4.22 -3.85
N LYS A 136 -13.29 3.76 -5.07
CA LYS A 136 -13.02 4.50 -6.31
C LYS A 136 -13.62 5.92 -6.32
N GLN A 137 -14.73 6.15 -5.61
CA GLN A 137 -15.37 7.46 -5.54
C GLN A 137 -14.52 8.51 -4.81
N PHE A 138 -13.51 8.09 -4.04
CA PHE A 138 -12.59 8.98 -3.33
C PHE A 138 -11.40 9.43 -4.18
N PHE A 139 -11.20 8.82 -5.35
CA PHE A 139 -10.08 9.11 -6.23
C PHE A 139 -10.59 9.72 -7.55
N PRO A 140 -9.92 10.75 -8.09
CA PRO A 140 -10.24 11.30 -9.40
C PRO A 140 -10.22 10.22 -10.50
N SER A 141 -11.08 10.35 -11.50
CA SER A 141 -11.03 9.45 -12.66
C SER A 141 -9.68 9.57 -13.37
N GLY A 142 -9.02 8.44 -13.62
CA GLY A 142 -7.68 8.40 -14.22
C GLY A 142 -6.53 8.47 -13.20
N ASP A 143 -6.82 8.55 -11.90
CA ASP A 143 -5.81 8.38 -10.85
C ASP A 143 -5.22 6.96 -10.87
N ILE A 144 -3.93 6.82 -10.53
CA ILE A 144 -3.23 5.53 -10.46
C ILE A 144 -3.96 4.56 -9.52
N ALA A 145 -4.59 5.07 -8.46
CA ALA A 145 -5.41 4.28 -7.54
C ALA A 145 -6.53 3.51 -8.26
N HIS A 146 -7.14 4.07 -9.32
CA HIS A 146 -8.16 3.35 -10.09
C HIS A 146 -7.59 2.13 -10.80
N SER A 147 -6.39 2.23 -11.36
CA SER A 147 -5.70 1.10 -12.00
C SER A 147 -5.36 0.04 -10.97
N LEU A 148 -4.79 0.43 -9.83
CA LEU A 148 -4.43 -0.48 -8.74
C LEU A 148 -5.65 -1.22 -8.17
N LEU A 149 -6.78 -0.53 -8.02
CA LEU A 149 -8.06 -1.11 -7.61
C LEU A 149 -8.63 -2.07 -8.68
N GLY A 150 -8.43 -1.76 -9.96
CA GLY A 150 -8.78 -2.65 -11.07
C GLY A 150 -7.98 -3.95 -11.04
N ASP A 151 -6.66 -3.84 -10.93
CA ASP A 151 -5.75 -4.99 -10.82
C ASP A 151 -6.09 -5.84 -9.58
N ALA A 152 -6.42 -5.19 -8.46
CA ALA A 152 -6.85 -5.87 -7.25
C ALA A 152 -8.16 -6.63 -7.43
N PHE A 153 -9.12 -6.03 -8.13
CA PHE A 153 -10.40 -6.66 -8.45
C PHE A 153 -10.26 -7.87 -9.36
N ASP A 154 -9.46 -7.78 -10.41
CA ASP A 154 -9.23 -8.91 -11.32
C ASP A 154 -8.48 -10.06 -10.63
N ARG A 155 -7.55 -9.74 -9.72
CA ARG A 155 -6.90 -10.73 -8.86
C ARG A 155 -7.92 -11.42 -7.94
N HIS A 156 -8.79 -10.66 -7.28
CA HIS A 156 -9.83 -11.21 -6.41
C HIS A 156 -10.76 -12.16 -7.16
N LYS A 157 -11.17 -11.81 -8.39
CA LYS A 157 -11.94 -12.71 -9.26
C LYS A 157 -11.20 -14.02 -9.56
N LEU A 158 -9.91 -13.93 -9.91
CA LEU A 158 -9.09 -15.10 -10.17
C LEU A 158 -9.01 -16.02 -8.95
N ARG A 159 -8.81 -15.44 -7.76
CA ARG A 159 -8.79 -16.14 -6.47
C ARG A 159 -10.14 -16.80 -6.17
N ASN A 160 -11.24 -16.08 -6.31
CA ASN A 160 -12.57 -16.64 -6.05
C ASN A 160 -12.89 -17.78 -7.02
N LYS A 161 -12.53 -17.65 -8.31
CA LYS A 161 -12.67 -18.73 -9.28
C LYS A 161 -11.91 -19.99 -8.82
N PHE A 162 -10.70 -19.82 -8.28
CA PHE A 162 -9.91 -20.93 -7.75
C PHE A 162 -10.58 -21.61 -6.54
N TYR A 163 -11.13 -20.85 -5.59
CA TYR A 163 -11.83 -21.44 -4.44
C TYR A 163 -13.13 -22.15 -4.81
N HIS A 164 -13.77 -21.77 -5.91
CA HIS A 164 -14.99 -22.40 -6.43
C HIS A 164 -14.72 -23.46 -7.50
N ASP A 165 -13.47 -23.71 -7.85
CA ASP A 165 -13.08 -24.81 -8.72
C ASP A 165 -12.87 -26.08 -7.87
N HIS A 166 -13.71 -27.09 -8.09
CA HIS A 166 -13.65 -28.36 -7.36
C HIS A 166 -12.31 -29.09 -7.49
N GLN A 167 -11.56 -28.82 -8.56
CA GLN A 167 -10.23 -29.39 -8.78
C GLN A 167 -9.11 -28.52 -8.20
N GLN A 168 -9.43 -27.29 -7.75
CA GLN A 168 -8.46 -26.28 -7.34
C GLN A 168 -7.30 -26.13 -8.35
N SER A 169 -7.57 -26.32 -9.65
CA SER A 169 -6.54 -26.47 -10.68
C SER A 169 -6.28 -25.17 -11.46
N GLY A 170 -6.94 -24.06 -11.09
CA GLY A 170 -6.90 -22.80 -11.84
C GLY A 170 -5.90 -21.72 -11.41
N LEU A 171 -5.19 -21.85 -10.27
CA LEU A 171 -4.35 -20.77 -9.73
C LEU A 171 -2.85 -21.03 -9.91
N THR A 172 -2.37 -20.84 -11.13
CA THR A 172 -0.94 -20.87 -11.46
C THR A 172 -0.33 -19.48 -11.30
N ILE A 173 0.32 -19.28 -10.16
CA ILE A 173 0.99 -18.03 -9.79
C ILE A 173 2.50 -18.28 -9.79
N ASP A 174 3.20 -17.56 -10.64
CA ASP A 174 4.66 -17.48 -10.68
C ASP A 174 5.15 -16.32 -9.80
N ASP A 175 6.48 -16.24 -9.62
CA ASP A 175 7.10 -15.19 -8.81
C ASP A 175 6.79 -13.78 -9.34
N ASP A 176 6.68 -13.58 -10.67
CA ASP A 176 6.39 -12.26 -11.27
C ASP A 176 4.98 -11.78 -10.88
N LYS A 177 3.95 -12.61 -11.05
CA LYS A 177 2.57 -12.27 -10.67
C LYS A 177 2.45 -11.98 -9.17
N CYS A 178 3.14 -12.74 -8.33
CA CYS A 178 3.16 -12.51 -6.90
C CYS A 178 3.85 -11.20 -6.51
N LEU A 179 5.02 -10.91 -7.08
CA LEU A 179 5.74 -9.67 -6.83
C LEU A 179 4.98 -8.43 -7.30
N ARG A 180 4.31 -8.52 -8.46
CA ARG A 180 3.41 -7.45 -8.92
C ARG A 180 2.25 -7.23 -7.97
N ALA A 181 1.64 -8.29 -7.44
CA ALA A 181 0.56 -8.18 -6.46
C ALA A 181 1.05 -7.55 -5.14
N LEU A 182 2.17 -8.02 -4.59
CA LEU A 182 2.78 -7.46 -3.37
C LEU A 182 3.11 -5.98 -3.54
N CYS A 183 3.80 -5.61 -4.62
CA CYS A 183 4.15 -4.21 -4.85
C CYS A 183 2.91 -3.35 -5.12
N GLY A 184 1.94 -3.85 -5.91
CA GLY A 184 0.69 -3.14 -6.17
C GLY A 184 -0.14 -2.93 -4.90
N MET A 185 -0.06 -3.85 -3.93
CA MET A 185 -0.62 -3.64 -2.59
C MET A 185 0.07 -2.48 -1.88
N PHE A 186 1.40 -2.42 -1.83
CA PHE A 186 2.12 -1.31 -1.19
C PHE A 186 1.78 0.03 -1.84
N ASP A 187 1.78 0.08 -3.16
CA ASP A 187 1.44 1.27 -3.93
C ASP A 187 -0.01 1.70 -3.63
N LEU A 188 -0.95 0.74 -3.53
CA LEU A 188 -2.34 1.04 -3.15
C LEU A 188 -2.45 1.57 -1.71
N MET A 189 -1.67 1.02 -0.78
CA MET A 189 -1.64 1.49 0.62
C MET A 189 -1.17 2.94 0.72
N GLU A 190 -0.19 3.35 -0.08
CA GLU A 190 0.27 4.74 -0.18
C GLU A 190 -0.85 5.70 -0.62
N HIS A 191 -1.72 5.26 -1.54
CA HIS A 191 -2.88 6.05 -1.99
C HIS A 191 -4.02 6.08 -0.97
N LEU A 192 -4.27 4.96 -0.27
CA LEU A 192 -5.35 4.86 0.72
C LEU A 192 -5.03 5.64 1.99
N PHE A 193 -3.78 5.59 2.46
CA PHE A 193 -3.40 6.15 3.76
C PHE A 193 -2.28 7.19 3.59
N PRO A 194 -2.58 8.50 3.68
CA PRO A 194 -1.58 9.56 3.47
C PRO A 194 -0.36 9.50 4.41
N HIS A 195 -0.49 8.85 5.57
CA HIS A 195 0.58 8.67 6.55
C HIS A 195 1.26 7.29 6.47
N TRP A 196 0.95 6.49 5.44
CA TRP A 196 1.48 5.14 5.25
C TRP A 196 3.01 5.10 5.31
N LEU A 197 3.68 5.92 4.49
CA LEU A 197 5.15 5.90 4.41
C LEU A 197 5.79 6.24 5.75
N ALA A 198 5.27 7.25 6.45
CA ALA A 198 5.74 7.63 7.78
C ALA A 198 5.55 6.50 8.81
N HIS A 199 4.46 5.72 8.71
CA HIS A 199 4.28 4.54 9.55
C HIS A 199 5.26 3.43 9.16
N VAL A 200 5.39 3.08 7.88
CA VAL A 200 6.33 2.03 7.43
C VAL A 200 7.76 2.31 7.89
N GLN A 201 8.18 3.57 7.89
CA GLN A 201 9.51 3.99 8.35
C GLN A 201 9.80 3.63 9.81
N THR A 202 8.77 3.47 10.67
CA THR A 202 8.94 3.04 12.07
C THR A 202 9.08 1.53 12.23
N TYR A 203 8.94 0.74 11.16
CA TYR A 203 9.04 -0.72 11.16
C TYR A 203 10.21 -1.19 10.28
N ASP A 204 11.40 -1.30 10.90
CA ASP A 204 12.66 -1.63 10.22
C ASP A 204 12.58 -2.87 9.30
N THR A 205 11.90 -3.93 9.75
CA THR A 205 11.71 -5.16 8.99
C THR A 205 10.81 -4.95 7.78
N VAL A 206 9.64 -4.31 7.97
CA VAL A 206 8.66 -4.09 6.89
C VAL A 206 9.22 -3.16 5.82
N ARG A 207 9.91 -2.07 6.20
CA ARG A 207 10.54 -1.18 5.21
C ARG A 207 11.60 -1.91 4.37
N CYS A 208 12.41 -2.77 5.01
CA CYS A 208 13.43 -3.55 4.32
C CYS A 208 12.79 -4.56 3.35
N GLN A 209 11.75 -5.27 3.81
CA GLN A 209 10.98 -6.20 2.98
C GLN A 209 10.38 -5.51 1.74
N ILE A 210 9.72 -4.37 1.92
CA ILE A 210 9.13 -3.59 0.81
C ILE A 210 10.22 -3.19 -0.19
N GLY A 211 11.34 -2.66 0.29
CA GLY A 211 12.46 -2.27 -0.55
C GLY A 211 12.99 -3.44 -1.38
N VAL A 212 13.26 -4.58 -0.75
CA VAL A 212 13.76 -5.79 -1.44
C VAL A 212 12.76 -6.33 -2.46
N LEU A 213 11.46 -6.34 -2.13
CA LEU A 213 10.42 -6.79 -3.06
C LEU A 213 10.31 -5.86 -4.30
N ARG A 214 10.43 -4.53 -4.11
CA ARG A 214 10.48 -3.56 -5.22
C ARG A 214 11.71 -3.79 -6.11
N LEU A 215 12.89 -4.00 -5.51
CA LEU A 215 14.11 -4.33 -6.26
C LEU A 215 13.97 -5.63 -7.07
N LYS A 216 13.36 -6.67 -6.49
CA LYS A 216 13.08 -7.95 -7.17
C LYS A 216 12.12 -7.77 -8.35
N LYS A 217 11.05 -6.99 -8.17
CA LYS A 217 10.11 -6.63 -9.24
C LYS A 217 10.83 -5.88 -10.37
N ALA A 218 11.70 -4.93 -10.04
CA ALA A 218 12.49 -4.19 -11.01
C ALA A 218 13.38 -5.12 -11.85
N ALA A 219 14.10 -6.04 -11.20
CA ALA A 219 14.94 -7.03 -11.87
C ALA A 219 14.15 -7.94 -12.82
N LEU A 220 12.99 -8.45 -12.39
CA LEU A 220 12.11 -9.27 -13.24
C LEU A 220 11.50 -8.48 -14.41
N SER A 221 11.32 -7.17 -14.24
CA SER A 221 10.84 -6.27 -15.29
C SER A 221 11.93 -5.87 -16.30
N GLY A 222 13.09 -6.54 -16.26
CA GLY A 222 14.18 -6.35 -17.21
C GLY A 222 15.28 -5.38 -16.77
N ARG A 223 15.21 -4.82 -15.55
CA ARG A 223 16.27 -3.97 -14.98
C ARG A 223 17.34 -4.84 -14.31
N GLN A 224 18.06 -5.62 -15.11
CA GLN A 224 19.07 -6.57 -14.60
C GLN A 224 20.22 -5.89 -13.87
N GLU A 225 20.42 -4.59 -14.08
CA GLU A 225 21.52 -3.81 -13.51
C GLU A 225 21.35 -3.58 -12.00
N VAL A 226 20.13 -3.80 -11.50
CA VAL A 226 19.78 -3.80 -10.08
C VAL A 226 20.30 -5.06 -9.36
N VAL A 227 20.53 -6.14 -10.11
CA VAL A 227 20.87 -7.46 -9.55
C VAL A 227 22.27 -7.48 -8.95
N ASP A 228 23.24 -6.81 -9.56
CA ASP A 228 24.64 -6.83 -9.09
C ASP A 228 24.78 -6.13 -7.72
N PRO A 229 24.37 -4.86 -7.53
CA PRO A 229 24.44 -4.20 -6.23
C PRO A 229 23.66 -4.94 -5.14
N TYR A 230 22.51 -5.52 -5.51
CA TYR A 230 21.71 -6.33 -4.61
C TYR A 230 22.46 -7.59 -4.13
N ASN A 231 23.10 -8.32 -5.06
CA ASN A 231 23.88 -9.51 -4.71
C ASN A 231 25.14 -9.17 -3.92
N ASP A 232 25.78 -8.04 -4.21
CA ASP A 232 26.95 -7.57 -3.45
C ASP A 232 26.56 -7.28 -2.00
N ALA A 233 25.40 -6.64 -1.76
CA ALA A 233 24.89 -6.39 -0.42
C ALA A 233 24.57 -7.70 0.32
N LEU A 234 23.95 -8.67 -0.37
CA LEU A 234 23.72 -10.00 0.19
C LEU A 234 25.04 -10.69 0.57
N ASN A 235 26.04 -10.64 -0.31
CA ASN A 235 27.34 -11.28 -0.11
C ASN A 235 28.15 -10.64 1.01
N GLN A 236 28.08 -9.32 1.17
CA GLN A 236 28.73 -8.55 2.23
C GLN A 236 28.29 -9.06 3.61
N LEU A 237 26.99 -9.27 3.81
CA LEU A 237 26.46 -9.70 5.11
C LEU A 237 26.41 -11.22 5.27
N LYS A 238 26.40 -11.98 4.18
CA LYS A 238 26.45 -13.46 4.24
C LYS A 238 27.71 -13.95 4.97
N ARG A 239 28.86 -13.29 4.79
CA ARG A 239 30.14 -13.69 5.41
C ARG A 239 30.12 -13.64 6.95
N ASP A 240 29.29 -12.76 7.51
CA ASP A 240 29.17 -12.55 8.95
C ASP A 240 27.99 -13.32 9.58
N HIS A 241 27.14 -13.96 8.76
CA HIS A 241 25.94 -14.65 9.22
C HIS A 241 26.08 -16.17 9.18
N ARG A 242 25.84 -16.79 10.35
CA ARG A 242 25.98 -18.25 10.61
C ARG A 242 24.90 -19.13 9.96
N TYR A 243 24.37 -18.75 8.80
CA TYR A 243 23.40 -19.57 8.08
C TYR A 243 23.90 -19.83 6.68
N ASP A 244 24.37 -21.06 6.45
CA ASP A 244 24.83 -21.51 5.14
C ASP A 244 24.12 -22.81 4.76
N ARG A 245 23.49 -22.77 3.57
CA ARG A 245 23.35 -23.84 2.55
C ARG A 245 22.30 -23.48 1.48
N GLU A 246 21.40 -22.53 1.72
CA GLU A 246 20.39 -22.09 0.73
C GLU A 246 20.32 -20.57 0.57
N ARG A 247 20.37 -20.07 -0.67
CA ARG A 247 20.37 -18.61 -0.95
C ARG A 247 19.10 -17.90 -0.44
N ARG A 248 17.96 -18.58 -0.45
CA ARG A 248 16.66 -18.02 -0.02
C ARG A 248 16.50 -17.94 1.50
N SER A 249 17.09 -18.89 2.25
CA SER A 249 17.08 -18.82 3.72
C SER A 249 17.98 -17.72 4.27
N VAL A 250 19.11 -17.45 3.59
CA VAL A 250 19.98 -16.31 3.89
C VAL A 250 19.24 -14.99 3.69
N GLU A 251 18.57 -14.84 2.55
CA GLU A 251 17.81 -13.63 2.25
C GLU A 251 16.70 -13.38 3.27
N HIS A 252 15.86 -14.39 3.56
CA HIS A 252 14.83 -14.30 4.60
C HIS A 252 15.42 -13.86 5.95
N SER A 253 16.53 -14.49 6.36
CA SER A 253 17.21 -14.16 7.62
C SER A 253 17.73 -12.72 7.65
N LEU A 254 18.34 -12.24 6.56
CA LEU A 254 18.86 -10.88 6.45
C LEU A 254 17.75 -9.84 6.52
N VAL A 255 16.66 -10.08 5.79
CA VAL A 255 15.51 -9.17 5.71
C VAL A 255 14.72 -9.13 7.03
N HIS A 256 14.75 -10.19 7.83
CA HIS A 256 13.99 -10.27 9.09
C HIS A 256 14.83 -9.94 10.33
N THR A 257 16.06 -10.46 10.43
CA THR A 257 16.85 -10.46 11.68
C THR A 257 17.81 -9.29 11.77
N VAL A 258 18.33 -8.82 10.63
CA VAL A 258 19.27 -7.69 10.54
C VAL A 258 18.84 -6.69 9.48
N SER A 259 17.53 -6.50 9.38
CA SER A 259 16.85 -5.68 8.37
C SER A 259 17.49 -4.31 8.16
N ASP A 260 17.76 -3.57 9.24
CA ASP A 260 18.39 -2.26 9.18
C ASP A 260 19.82 -2.30 8.60
N ARG A 261 20.66 -3.24 9.08
CA ARG A 261 22.03 -3.40 8.57
C ARG A 261 22.03 -3.81 7.09
N PHE A 262 21.12 -4.71 6.70
CA PHE A 262 20.97 -5.13 5.31
C PHE A 262 20.48 -4.01 4.42
N PHE A 263 19.53 -3.20 4.89
CA PHE A 263 19.00 -2.12 4.09
C PHE A 263 20.00 -0.97 3.89
N ARG A 264 20.83 -0.69 4.91
CA ARG A 264 21.98 0.21 4.76
C ARG A 264 23.05 -0.32 3.81
N ALA A 265 23.35 -1.63 3.87
CA ALA A 265 24.27 -2.26 2.93
C ALA A 265 23.75 -2.17 1.49
N LEU A 266 22.44 -2.35 1.27
CA LEU A 266 21.83 -2.12 -0.04
C LEU A 266 22.06 -0.69 -0.52
N ARG A 267 21.72 0.31 0.30
CA ARG A 267 21.96 1.72 -0.04
C ARG A 267 23.43 1.98 -0.43
N GLU A 268 24.37 1.50 0.38
CA GLU A 268 25.82 1.65 0.14
C GLU A 268 26.25 1.03 -1.20
N GLN A 269 25.79 -0.19 -1.52
CA GLN A 269 26.17 -0.84 -2.79
C GLN A 269 25.61 -0.11 -4.01
N PHE A 270 24.41 0.47 -3.92
CA PHE A 270 23.86 1.30 -5.00
C PHE A 270 24.65 2.60 -5.16
N GLU A 271 24.97 3.29 -4.07
CA GLU A 271 25.81 4.50 -4.07
C GLU A 271 27.19 4.22 -4.70
N ASN A 272 27.84 3.12 -4.30
CA ASN A 272 29.12 2.69 -4.85
C ASN A 272 29.05 2.41 -6.35
N LYS A 273 28.01 1.70 -6.81
CA LYS A 273 27.87 1.37 -8.24
C LYS A 273 27.60 2.61 -9.09
N ILE A 274 26.81 3.55 -8.58
CA ILE A 274 26.56 4.84 -9.23
C ILE A 274 27.87 5.63 -9.34
N ALA A 275 28.66 5.70 -8.27
CA ALA A 275 29.94 6.39 -8.26
C ALA A 275 30.95 5.78 -9.26
N GLU A 276 31.02 4.44 -9.36
CA GLU A 276 31.85 3.73 -10.34
C GLU A 276 31.48 4.13 -11.79
N LEU A 277 30.19 4.13 -12.10
CA LEU A 277 29.69 4.50 -13.42
C LEU A 277 29.95 5.98 -13.74
N GLN A 278 29.71 6.87 -12.78
CA GLN A 278 29.98 8.31 -12.90
C GLN A 278 31.46 8.60 -13.10
N TYR A 279 32.35 7.92 -12.37
CA TYR A 279 33.79 8.04 -12.57
C TYR A 279 34.18 7.70 -14.02
N ARG A 280 33.61 6.62 -14.58
CA ARG A 280 33.87 6.23 -15.97
C ARG A 280 33.29 7.22 -16.99
N ILE A 281 32.12 7.79 -16.74
CA ILE A 281 31.56 8.88 -17.56
C ILE A 281 32.52 10.09 -17.55
N ASN A 282 32.99 10.50 -16.38
CA ASN A 282 33.93 11.63 -16.24
C ASN A 282 35.25 11.37 -16.97
N GLN A 283 35.76 10.13 -16.95
CA GLN A 283 36.94 9.74 -17.74
C GLN A 283 36.69 9.95 -19.25
N ILE A 284 35.55 9.52 -19.77
CA ILE A 284 35.19 9.69 -21.18
C ILE A 284 35.05 11.18 -21.52
N ASP A 285 34.39 11.96 -20.67
CA ASP A 285 34.17 13.40 -20.88
C ASP A 285 35.49 14.20 -20.83
N SER A 286 36.50 13.72 -20.10
CA SER A 286 37.84 14.33 -20.07
C SER A 286 38.72 14.01 -21.29
N MET A 287 38.30 13.10 -22.18
CA MET A 287 39.09 12.74 -23.35
C MET A 287 39.11 13.87 -24.37
N LYS A 288 40.30 14.27 -24.84
CA LYS A 288 40.44 15.33 -25.86
C LYS A 288 39.81 14.98 -27.21
N ARG A 289 39.72 13.69 -27.55
CA ARG A 289 39.19 13.18 -28.84
C ARG A 289 38.40 11.87 -28.63
N PRO A 290 37.16 11.94 -28.13
CA PRO A 290 36.35 10.75 -27.93
C PRO A 290 35.89 10.16 -29.27
N GLN A 291 36.07 8.86 -29.44
CA GLN A 291 35.57 8.09 -30.58
C GLN A 291 34.08 7.79 -30.40
N GLN A 292 33.38 7.38 -31.47
CA GLN A 292 31.96 7.05 -31.40
C GLN A 292 31.68 5.98 -30.32
N ARG A 293 32.49 4.92 -30.25
CA ARG A 293 32.39 3.89 -29.20
C ARG A 293 32.40 4.44 -27.77
N HIS A 294 33.13 5.54 -27.52
CA HIS A 294 33.17 6.15 -26.18
C HIS A 294 31.88 6.95 -25.91
N ARG A 295 31.30 7.57 -26.94
CA ARG A 295 30.01 8.25 -26.83
C ARG A 295 28.88 7.27 -26.57
N ASP A 296 28.90 6.12 -27.25
CA ASP A 296 27.95 5.03 -27.03
C ASP A 296 28.11 4.48 -25.60
N GLU A 297 29.33 4.18 -25.17
CA GLU A 297 29.62 3.74 -23.79
C GLU A 297 29.13 4.75 -22.74
N ARG A 298 29.34 6.05 -22.97
CA ARG A 298 28.85 7.11 -22.09
C ARG A 298 27.32 7.13 -22.00
N ALA A 299 26.64 7.04 -23.14
CA ALA A 299 25.18 7.03 -23.19
C ALA A 299 24.61 5.82 -22.43
N ASP A 300 25.19 4.64 -22.64
CA ASP A 300 24.82 3.42 -21.93
C ASP A 300 25.02 3.57 -20.42
N LYS A 301 26.20 4.02 -19.97
CA LYS A 301 26.49 4.23 -18.55
C LYS A 301 25.60 5.28 -17.92
N GLN A 302 25.28 6.37 -18.63
CA GLN A 302 24.36 7.39 -18.12
C GLN A 302 22.95 6.83 -17.94
N ARG A 303 22.49 5.98 -18.88
CA ARG A 303 21.22 5.27 -18.72
C ARG A 303 21.24 4.38 -17.47
N LEU A 304 22.34 3.66 -17.21
CA LEU A 304 22.47 2.84 -16.01
C LEU A 304 22.45 3.65 -14.72
N VAL A 305 23.17 4.78 -14.69
CA VAL A 305 23.13 5.72 -13.55
C VAL A 305 21.71 6.17 -13.27
N ASN A 306 20.94 6.53 -14.30
CA ASN A 306 19.56 6.98 -14.11
C ASN A 306 18.66 5.88 -13.52
N ILE A 307 18.83 4.63 -13.96
CA ILE A 307 18.09 3.47 -13.44
C ILE A 307 18.45 3.22 -11.97
N LEU A 308 19.75 3.16 -11.65
CA LEU A 308 20.22 2.90 -10.28
C LEU A 308 19.87 4.04 -9.33
N GLN A 309 19.94 5.30 -9.79
CA GLN A 309 19.55 6.46 -8.99
C GLN A 309 18.07 6.40 -8.63
N GLN A 310 17.18 6.05 -9.58
CA GLN A 310 15.77 5.87 -9.29
C GLN A 310 15.55 4.84 -8.16
N GLN A 311 16.26 3.70 -8.20
CA GLN A 311 16.14 2.68 -7.16
C GLN A 311 16.73 3.14 -5.82
N LEU A 312 17.83 3.88 -5.84
CA LEU A 312 18.42 4.48 -4.64
C LEU A 312 17.48 5.49 -3.99
N ASP A 313 16.77 6.30 -4.79
CA ASP A 313 15.78 7.26 -4.30
C ASP A 313 14.59 6.54 -3.63
N GLU A 314 14.13 5.42 -4.21
CA GLU A 314 13.08 4.57 -3.62
C GLU A 314 13.54 3.93 -2.29
N ILE A 315 14.80 3.48 -2.21
CA ILE A 315 15.41 2.98 -0.96
C ILE A 315 15.49 4.09 0.09
N ASN A 316 15.95 5.28 -0.28
CA ASN A 316 16.08 6.43 0.62
C ASN A 316 14.72 6.92 1.13
N ALA A 317 13.69 6.90 0.29
CA ALA A 317 12.33 7.23 0.71
C ALA A 317 11.83 6.29 1.83
N LEU A 318 12.19 5.00 1.76
CA LEU A 318 11.83 4.00 2.77
C LEU A 318 12.70 4.07 4.04
N LEU A 319 13.97 4.47 3.92
CA LEU A 319 14.86 4.69 5.08
C LEU A 319 14.52 5.97 5.86
N GLY A 320 13.86 6.93 5.23
CA GLY A 320 13.67 8.27 5.78
C GLY A 320 14.94 9.12 5.62
N THR A 321 14.81 10.42 5.87
CA THR A 321 16.00 11.28 5.96
C THR A 321 16.78 10.88 7.21
N PRO A 322 18.13 10.75 7.12
CA PRO A 322 18.96 10.38 8.26
C PRO A 322 18.85 11.35 9.44
#